data_AF-A0A2V5P007-F1
#
_entry.id   AF-A0A2V5P007-F1
#
_cell.length_a   1.000
_cell.length_b   1.000
_cell.length_c   1.000
_cell.angle_alpha   90.00
_cell.angle_beta   90.00
_cell.angle_gamma   90.00
#
_symmetry.space_group_name_H-M   'P 1'
#
loop_
_entity.id
_entity.type
_entity.pdbx_description
1 polymer ?
#
loop_
_entity_poly.entity_id
_entity_poly.type
_entity_poly.pdbx_seq_one_letter_code
_entity_poly.pdbx_strand_id
1 'polypeptide(L)'
;MDCFAVCSRPTLRSAWSAAPGRSKIFTCSTPEARRMVKLRAITLTSFQETLHRRVLYLVLILAVLIIAAMSTEMLYVRMAREAGETEAVAGMARGLFQQILATWDFAAFFLALFLGAVALSSELKSKTIVTVLSRPVARWTYLLGRWLGVLLFLWAFLFVGILGALLWGAFFGLHYSAFFWLGVAELFVKAIFLSGVSLGLSVVLPPAAAGPAAFLLTILPLMVQNAMGHPRWILRSLATAAYYLAPAHLPVDLISDSFKKEMVDPKYLLYVQVLGENLLYTGAVFLLACAVFKRRELRLR
;
A
#
# COMPACT_ATOMS: atom_id res chain seq x y z
N MET A 1 35.58 -3.82 -18.56
CA MET A 1 36.85 -3.07 -18.51
C MET A 1 36.42 -1.62 -18.34
N ASP A 2 36.39 -0.99 -17.18
CA ASP A 2 37.23 -1.12 -15.99
C ASP A 2 36.41 -0.90 -14.70
N CYS A 3 36.45 -1.87 -13.79
CA CYS A 3 35.94 -1.72 -12.43
C CYS A 3 37.13 -1.43 -11.51
N PHE A 4 37.47 -0.15 -11.35
CA PHE A 4 38.36 0.27 -10.27
C PHE A 4 37.68 0.01 -8.93
N ALA A 5 38.06 -1.11 -8.31
CA ALA A 5 37.76 -1.42 -6.92
C ALA A 5 38.47 -0.41 -6.02
N VAL A 6 37.74 0.61 -5.56
CA VAL A 6 38.20 1.48 -4.46
C VAL A 6 38.13 0.66 -3.17
N CYS A 7 39.15 -0.15 -2.94
CA CYS A 7 39.52 -0.61 -1.61
C CYS A 7 40.07 0.61 -0.86
N SER A 8 39.23 1.26 -0.06
CA SER A 8 39.67 2.29 0.89
C SER A 8 40.71 1.66 1.83
N ARG A 9 41.99 2.02 1.65
CA ARG A 9 43.07 1.70 2.59
C ARG A 9 42.71 2.26 3.97
N PRO A 10 42.83 1.50 5.07
CA PRO A 10 42.83 2.12 6.39
C PRO A 10 44.10 2.98 6.49
N THR A 11 43.92 4.27 6.73
CA THR A 11 44.97 5.18 7.20
C THR A 11 45.72 4.50 8.34
N LEU A 12 47.02 4.25 8.16
CA LEU A 12 47.92 3.84 9.23
C LEU A 12 47.81 4.87 10.36
N ARG A 13 47.08 4.54 11.44
CA ARG A 13 47.37 5.11 12.75
C ARG A 13 48.50 4.27 13.34
N SER A 14 49.61 4.95 13.57
CA SER A 14 50.81 4.46 14.20
C SER A 14 50.52 3.81 15.56
N ALA A 15 50.87 2.53 15.61
CA ALA A 15 51.77 1.93 16.61
C ALA A 15 51.24 1.57 18.03
N TRP A 16 51.57 0.33 18.39
CA TRP A 16 51.67 -0.30 19.72
C TRP A 16 50.39 -0.73 20.45
N SER A 17 50.00 -2.01 20.27
CA SER A 17 49.98 -3.01 21.35
C SER A 17 49.50 -4.36 20.80
N ALA A 18 50.12 -5.43 21.29
CA ALA A 18 50.00 -6.79 20.80
C ALA A 18 48.75 -7.51 21.33
N ALA A 19 48.04 -8.24 20.46
CA ALA A 19 47.15 -9.34 20.82
C ALA A 19 46.95 -10.29 19.61
N PRO A 20 47.00 -11.62 19.78
CA PRO A 20 47.03 -12.58 18.69
C PRO A 20 45.62 -12.98 18.23
N GLY A 21 45.50 -13.32 16.94
CA GLY A 21 44.48 -14.26 16.46
C GLY A 21 43.04 -13.77 16.38
N ARG A 22 42.74 -12.76 15.56
CA ARG A 22 41.37 -12.58 15.02
C ARG A 22 41.44 -12.65 13.52
N SER A 23 40.98 -13.76 12.94
CA SER A 23 40.83 -13.93 11.50
C SER A 23 40.08 -12.72 10.94
N LYS A 24 40.80 -11.86 10.22
CA LYS A 24 40.21 -10.73 9.52
C LYS A 24 39.44 -11.32 8.34
N ILE A 25 38.16 -11.60 8.55
CA ILE A 25 37.24 -12.02 7.48
C ILE A 25 37.15 -10.83 6.53
N PHE A 26 37.93 -10.88 5.45
CA PHE A 26 37.80 -9.99 4.31
C PHE A 26 36.49 -10.35 3.60
N THR A 27 35.38 -9.76 4.05
CA THR A 27 34.14 -9.79 3.27
C THR A 27 34.31 -8.84 2.09
N CYS A 28 34.71 -9.40 0.94
CA CYS A 28 34.52 -8.77 -0.36
C CYS A 28 33.01 -8.65 -0.63
N SER A 29 32.38 -7.66 -0.01
CA SER A 29 31.01 -7.29 -0.34
C SER A 29 31.04 -6.55 -1.67
N THR A 30 30.57 -7.22 -2.72
CA THR A 30 30.28 -6.57 -4.00
C THR A 30 29.38 -5.34 -3.76
N PRO A 31 29.51 -4.28 -4.56
CA PRO A 31 28.71 -3.06 -4.39
C PRO A 31 27.20 -3.33 -4.38
N GLU A 32 26.75 -4.37 -5.08
CA GLU A 32 25.34 -4.81 -5.13
C GLU A 32 24.86 -5.47 -3.84
N ALA A 33 25.65 -6.38 -3.24
CA ALA A 33 25.34 -6.97 -1.94
C ALA A 33 25.22 -5.88 -0.86
N ARG A 34 26.07 -4.85 -0.93
CA ARG A 34 26.02 -3.71 -0.02
C ARG A 34 24.77 -2.83 -0.25
N ARG A 35 24.22 -2.76 -1.46
CA ARG A 35 22.95 -2.07 -1.76
C ARG A 35 21.74 -2.84 -1.23
N MET A 36 21.69 -4.15 -1.41
CA MET A 36 20.58 -4.99 -0.90
C MET A 36 20.48 -4.95 0.62
N VAL A 37 21.62 -5.07 1.33
CA VAL A 37 21.67 -4.97 2.79
C VAL A 37 21.21 -3.59 3.27
N LYS A 38 21.63 -2.51 2.59
CA LYS A 38 21.16 -1.15 2.88
C LYS A 38 19.66 -1.00 2.64
N LEU A 39 19.14 -1.50 1.51
CA LEU A 39 17.72 -1.44 1.17
C LEU A 39 16.88 -2.16 2.23
N ARG A 40 17.27 -3.38 2.60
CA ARG A 40 16.59 -4.17 3.63
C ARG A 40 16.62 -3.47 4.99
N ALA A 41 17.76 -2.91 5.38
CA ALA A 41 17.88 -2.17 6.63
C ALA A 41 16.93 -0.96 6.67
N ILE A 42 16.91 -0.13 5.61
CA ILE A 42 15.99 1.02 5.50
C ILE A 42 14.54 0.55 5.57
N THR A 43 14.20 -0.50 4.82
CA THR A 43 12.85 -1.07 4.77
C THR A 43 12.37 -1.52 6.15
N LEU A 44 13.22 -2.26 6.89
CA LEU A 44 12.88 -2.76 8.23
C LEU A 44 12.75 -1.63 9.24
N THR A 45 13.62 -0.63 9.18
CA THR A 45 13.51 0.56 10.05
C THR A 45 12.22 1.32 9.76
N SER A 46 11.88 1.54 8.49
CA SER A 46 10.62 2.20 8.10
C SER A 46 9.38 1.40 8.50
N PHE A 47 9.44 0.06 8.44
CA PHE A 47 8.39 -0.82 8.92
C PHE A 47 8.19 -0.72 10.44
N GLN A 48 9.27 -0.77 11.23
CA GLN A 48 9.21 -0.59 12.68
C GLN A 48 8.69 0.78 13.08
N GLU A 49 9.15 1.83 12.39
CA GLU A 49 8.65 3.19 12.61
C GLU A 49 7.15 3.27 12.32
N THR A 50 6.69 2.57 11.28
CA THR A 50 5.28 2.52 10.91
C THR A 50 4.43 1.81 11.98
N LEU A 51 4.91 0.69 12.52
CA LEU A 51 4.24 -0.05 13.59
C LEU A 51 4.03 0.78 14.85
N HIS A 52 4.98 1.66 15.18
CA HIS A 52 4.90 2.48 16.39
C HIS A 52 4.06 3.76 16.21
N ARG A 53 3.49 3.99 15.02
CA ARG A 53 2.65 5.18 14.78
C ARG A 53 1.28 5.00 15.45
N ARG A 54 0.91 6.01 16.25
CA ARG A 54 -0.42 6.08 16.91
C ARG A 54 -1.59 5.93 15.94
N VAL A 55 -1.42 6.36 14.69
CA VAL A 55 -2.43 6.25 13.62
C VAL A 55 -2.86 4.80 13.39
N LEU A 56 -1.93 3.84 13.46
CA LEU A 56 -2.23 2.41 13.35
C LEU A 56 -3.21 1.97 14.44
N TYR A 57 -2.89 2.27 15.69
CA TYR A 57 -3.72 1.87 16.83
C TYR A 57 -5.12 2.49 16.75
N LEU A 58 -5.22 3.77 16.34
CA LEU A 58 -6.52 4.43 16.15
C LEU A 58 -7.36 3.75 15.07
N VAL A 59 -6.77 3.45 13.90
CA VAL A 59 -7.48 2.79 12.80
C VAL A 59 -7.86 1.36 13.17
N LEU A 60 -6.99 0.63 13.86
CA LEU A 60 -7.25 -0.74 14.30
C LEU A 60 -8.36 -0.79 15.35
N ILE A 61 -8.34 0.11 16.34
CA ILE A 61 -9.42 0.24 17.33
C ILE A 61 -10.73 0.59 16.64
N LEU A 62 -10.71 1.54 15.70
CA LEU A 62 -11.92 1.94 14.95
C LEU A 62 -12.48 0.76 14.14
N ALA A 63 -11.63 0.02 13.42
CA ALA A 63 -12.04 -1.14 12.64
C ALA A 63 -12.66 -2.23 13.52
N VAL A 64 -12.03 -2.54 14.66
CA VAL A 64 -12.55 -3.52 15.63
C VAL A 64 -13.86 -3.04 16.25
N LEU A 65 -13.99 -1.75 16.57
CA LEU A 65 -15.21 -1.18 17.12
C LEU A 65 -16.36 -1.27 16.12
N ILE A 66 -16.12 -0.96 14.84
CA ILE A 66 -17.12 -1.13 13.78
C ILE A 66 -17.52 -2.60 13.68
N ILE A 67 -16.57 -3.53 13.63
CA ILE A 67 -16.87 -4.97 13.57
C ILE A 67 -17.66 -5.43 14.81
N ALA A 68 -17.30 -4.95 16.00
CA ALA A 68 -18.01 -5.28 17.24
C ALA A 68 -19.43 -4.69 17.26
N ALA A 69 -19.63 -3.47 16.77
CA ALA A 69 -20.96 -2.88 16.61
C ALA A 69 -21.82 -3.72 15.66
N MET A 70 -21.25 -4.18 14.55
CA MET A 70 -21.95 -5.06 13.61
C MET A 70 -22.19 -6.48 14.18
N SER A 71 -21.33 -6.96 15.09
CA SER A 71 -21.54 -8.26 15.74
C SER A 71 -22.79 -8.33 16.63
N THR A 72 -23.39 -7.19 16.98
CA THR A 72 -24.69 -7.16 17.68
C THR A 72 -25.81 -7.81 16.85
N GLU A 73 -25.70 -7.76 15.51
CA GLU A 73 -26.61 -8.45 14.59
C GLU A 73 -26.50 -9.99 14.70
N MET A 74 -25.40 -10.53 15.23
CA MET A 74 -25.25 -11.97 15.47
C MET A 74 -26.18 -12.50 16.54
N LEU A 75 -26.69 -11.64 17.44
CA LEU A 75 -27.68 -12.06 18.43
C LEU A 75 -28.97 -12.53 17.73
N TYR A 76 -29.34 -11.89 16.62
CA TYR A 76 -30.47 -12.30 15.79
C TYR A 76 -30.18 -13.58 14.99
N VAL A 77 -28.93 -13.80 14.56
CA VAL A 77 -28.51 -15.04 13.88
C VAL A 77 -28.61 -16.26 14.81
N ARG A 78 -28.29 -16.10 16.10
CA ARG A 78 -28.44 -17.18 17.08
C ARG A 78 -29.91 -17.59 17.26
N MET A 79 -30.81 -16.61 17.32
CA MET A 79 -32.26 -16.85 17.37
C MET A 79 -32.79 -17.52 16.09
N ALA A 80 -32.31 -17.11 14.91
CA ALA A 80 -32.70 -17.72 13.64
C ALA A 80 -32.16 -19.15 13.46
N ARG A 81 -31.00 -19.47 14.06
CA ARG A 81 -30.42 -20.82 14.03
C ARG A 81 -31.25 -21.84 14.82
N GLU A 82 -31.96 -21.38 15.86
CA GLU A 82 -32.91 -22.21 16.63
C GLU A 82 -34.20 -22.50 15.84
N ALA A 83 -34.54 -21.68 14.84
CA ALA A 83 -35.73 -21.83 13.99
C ALA A 83 -35.54 -22.81 12.80
N GLY A 84 -34.35 -23.40 12.60
CA GLY A 84 -34.14 -24.49 11.65
C GLY A 84 -33.94 -24.09 10.17
N GLU A 85 -33.92 -22.79 9.84
CA GLU A 85 -33.69 -22.31 8.47
C GLU A 85 -32.20 -22.19 8.15
N THR A 86 -31.61 -23.29 7.68
CA THR A 86 -30.17 -23.35 7.33
C THR A 86 -29.77 -22.38 6.21
N GLU A 87 -30.69 -22.02 5.31
CA GLU A 87 -30.43 -21.09 4.20
C GLU A 87 -30.36 -19.61 4.65
N ALA A 88 -31.20 -19.21 5.60
CA ALA A 88 -31.22 -17.84 6.13
C ALA A 88 -29.93 -17.54 6.92
N VAL A 89 -29.47 -18.51 7.72
CA VAL A 89 -28.21 -18.41 8.48
C VAL A 89 -27.00 -18.30 7.53
N ALA A 90 -26.99 -19.06 6.43
CA ALA A 90 -25.92 -18.99 5.44
C ALA A 90 -25.90 -17.65 4.69
N GLY A 91 -27.06 -17.08 4.38
CA GLY A 91 -27.18 -15.74 3.77
C GLY A 91 -26.64 -14.64 4.68
N MET A 92 -27.04 -14.64 5.95
CA MET A 92 -26.55 -13.66 6.94
C MET A 92 -25.04 -13.81 7.21
N ALA A 93 -24.53 -15.04 7.29
CA ALA A 93 -23.09 -15.28 7.49
C ALA A 93 -22.24 -14.72 6.32
N ARG A 94 -22.73 -14.82 5.07
CA ARG A 94 -22.08 -14.20 3.90
C ARG A 94 -22.08 -12.68 3.99
N GLY A 95 -23.21 -12.09 4.37
CA GLY A 95 -23.33 -10.64 4.55
C GLY A 95 -22.33 -10.09 5.56
N LEU A 96 -22.24 -10.72 6.73
CA LEU A 96 -21.27 -10.34 7.77
C LEU A 96 -19.82 -10.51 7.28
N PHE A 97 -19.50 -11.62 6.60
CA PHE A 97 -18.16 -11.84 6.04
C PHE A 97 -17.77 -10.74 5.04
N GLN A 98 -18.65 -10.40 4.11
CA GLN A 98 -18.42 -9.32 3.14
C GLN A 98 -18.20 -7.97 3.84
N GLN A 99 -19.00 -7.69 4.86
CA GLN A 99 -18.94 -6.42 5.59
C GLN A 99 -17.67 -6.29 6.45
N ILE A 100 -17.18 -7.39 7.03
CA ILE A 100 -15.88 -7.44 7.73
C ILE A 100 -14.75 -7.10 6.74
N LEU A 101 -14.74 -7.74 5.56
CA LEU A 101 -13.72 -7.47 4.54
C LEU A 101 -13.81 -6.04 4.00
N ALA A 102 -15.01 -5.53 3.73
CA ALA A 102 -15.20 -4.16 3.27
C ALA A 102 -14.72 -3.13 4.32
N THR A 103 -15.01 -3.38 5.60
CA THR A 103 -14.51 -2.53 6.70
C THR A 103 -12.99 -2.54 6.77
N TRP A 104 -12.37 -3.72 6.58
CA TRP A 104 -10.92 -3.85 6.59
C TRP A 104 -10.25 -3.21 5.38
N ASP A 105 -10.83 -3.35 4.18
CA ASP A 105 -10.37 -2.65 2.97
C ASP A 105 -10.45 -1.13 3.15
N PHE A 106 -11.57 -0.62 3.68
CA PHE A 106 -11.74 0.79 3.97
C PHE A 106 -10.69 1.29 4.98
N ALA A 107 -10.42 0.53 6.04
CA ALA A 107 -9.36 0.85 6.98
C ALA A 107 -7.98 0.88 6.30
N ALA A 108 -7.66 -0.13 5.48
CA ALA A 108 -6.40 -0.23 4.74
C ALA A 108 -6.23 0.91 3.72
N PHE A 109 -7.33 1.34 3.10
CA PHE A 109 -7.37 2.46 2.17
C PHE A 109 -6.92 3.77 2.84
N PHE A 110 -7.53 4.13 3.97
CA PHE A 110 -7.12 5.33 4.71
C PHE A 110 -5.69 5.20 5.24
N LEU A 111 -5.33 4.02 5.75
CA LEU A 111 -4.01 3.73 6.25
C LEU A 111 -2.96 3.94 5.14
N ALA A 112 -3.21 3.45 3.92
CA ALA A 112 -2.33 3.62 2.78
C ALA A 112 -2.14 5.10 2.38
N LEU A 113 -3.24 5.87 2.37
CA LEU A 113 -3.19 7.30 2.07
C LEU A 113 -2.37 8.06 3.12
N PHE A 114 -2.65 7.87 4.41
CA PHE A 114 -1.97 8.58 5.48
C PHE A 114 -0.50 8.16 5.62
N LEU A 115 -0.21 6.87 5.59
CA LEU A 115 1.17 6.39 5.73
C LEU A 115 2.01 6.73 4.52
N GLY A 116 1.49 6.61 3.30
CA GLY A 116 2.18 7.08 2.10
C GLY A 116 2.52 8.57 2.19
N ALA A 117 1.54 9.39 2.61
CA ALA A 117 1.70 10.83 2.73
C ALA A 117 2.73 11.23 3.79
N VAL A 118 2.71 10.60 4.97
CA VAL A 118 3.60 10.98 6.08
C VAL A 118 4.98 10.34 5.97
N ALA A 119 5.10 9.16 5.36
CA ALA A 119 6.35 8.40 5.33
C ALA A 119 7.54 9.21 4.81
N LEU A 120 7.35 10.03 3.78
CA LEU A 120 8.42 10.83 3.19
C LEU A 120 8.47 12.27 3.76
N SER A 121 7.30 12.91 3.87
CA SER A 121 7.22 14.31 4.23
C SER A 121 7.64 14.62 5.67
N SER A 122 7.47 13.68 6.61
CA SER A 122 7.92 13.89 8.00
C SER A 122 9.44 14.02 8.10
N GLU A 123 10.18 13.35 7.22
CA GLU A 123 11.64 13.43 7.15
C GLU A 123 12.10 14.67 6.37
N LEU A 124 11.39 15.05 5.29
CA LEU A 124 11.65 16.30 4.55
C LEU A 124 11.52 17.54 5.43
N LYS A 125 10.48 17.61 6.26
CA LYS A 125 10.18 18.80 7.08
C LYS A 125 11.12 18.95 8.29
N SER A 126 11.61 17.84 8.83
CA SER A 126 12.46 17.84 10.04
C SER A 126 13.95 18.10 9.74
N LYS A 127 14.34 18.36 8.48
CA LYS A 127 15.74 18.51 8.01
C LYS A 127 16.65 17.33 8.37
N THR A 128 16.12 16.24 8.90
CA THR A 128 16.85 15.00 9.24
C THR A 128 17.30 14.25 7.99
N ILE A 129 16.71 14.50 6.82
CA ILE A 129 17.24 14.02 5.55
C ILE A 129 18.68 14.49 5.32
N VAL A 130 19.06 15.69 5.75
CA VAL A 130 20.42 16.23 5.56
C VAL A 130 21.44 15.47 6.42
N THR A 131 21.04 14.98 7.59
CA THR A 131 21.92 14.17 8.46
C THR A 131 22.00 12.71 7.98
N VAL A 132 20.93 12.17 7.39
CA VAL A 132 20.91 10.81 6.81
C VAL A 132 21.62 10.75 5.44
N LEU A 133 21.55 11.82 4.62
CA LEU A 133 22.25 11.92 3.33
C LEU A 133 23.78 12.05 3.45
N SER A 134 24.31 12.25 4.66
CA SER A 134 25.75 12.15 4.91
C SER A 134 26.31 10.75 4.58
N ARG A 135 25.43 9.73 4.48
CA ARG A 135 25.79 8.38 4.01
C ARG A 135 25.55 8.27 2.49
N PRO A 136 26.50 7.71 1.71
CA PRO A 136 26.34 7.51 0.27
C PRO A 136 25.31 6.39 0.01
N VAL A 137 24.03 6.77 0.00
CA VAL A 137 22.89 5.93 -0.37
C VAL A 137 22.30 6.50 -1.65
N ALA A 138 22.10 5.65 -2.66
CA ALA A 138 21.45 6.07 -3.89
C ALA A 138 20.01 6.51 -3.60
N ARG A 139 19.62 7.66 -4.16
CA ARG A 139 18.32 8.32 -3.88
C ARG A 139 17.11 7.41 -4.13
N TRP A 140 17.16 6.65 -5.23
CA TRP A 140 16.13 5.66 -5.56
C TRP A 140 16.05 4.53 -4.53
N THR A 141 17.18 4.08 -3.98
CA THR A 141 17.22 3.03 -2.95
C THR A 141 16.59 3.49 -1.64
N TYR A 142 16.79 4.75 -1.27
CA TYR A 142 16.14 5.32 -0.09
C TYR A 142 14.62 5.45 -0.29
N LEU A 143 14.16 6.03 -1.41
CA LEU A 143 12.73 6.18 -1.69
C LEU A 143 12.03 4.81 -1.80
N LEU A 144 12.66 3.86 -2.48
CA LEU A 144 12.14 2.51 -2.66
C LEU A 144 12.07 1.76 -1.32
N GLY A 145 13.13 1.83 -0.49
CA GLY A 145 13.12 1.18 0.83
C GLY A 145 12.02 1.74 1.74
N ARG A 146 11.80 3.05 1.68
CA ARG A 146 10.74 3.72 2.45
C ARG A 146 9.35 3.26 2.01
N TRP A 147 9.11 3.25 0.70
CA TRP A 147 7.84 2.77 0.15
C TRP A 147 7.59 1.29 0.45
N LEU A 148 8.61 0.43 0.28
CA LEU A 148 8.52 -0.99 0.61
C LEU A 148 8.23 -1.22 2.10
N GLY A 149 8.77 -0.40 3.01
CA GLY A 149 8.50 -0.51 4.44
C GLY A 149 7.02 -0.23 4.77
N VAL A 150 6.45 0.80 4.14
CA VAL A 150 5.01 1.10 4.24
C VAL A 150 4.16 0.00 3.59
N LEU A 151 4.60 -0.50 2.43
CA LEU A 151 3.88 -1.53 1.69
C LEU A 151 3.80 -2.85 2.46
N LEU A 152 4.92 -3.32 3.02
CA LEU A 152 4.97 -4.52 3.86
C LEU A 152 4.05 -4.39 5.07
N PHE A 153 3.99 -3.20 5.65
CA PHE A 153 3.08 -2.93 6.74
C PHE A 153 1.61 -3.03 6.32
N LEU A 154 1.23 -2.41 5.21
CA LEU A 154 -0.15 -2.50 4.68
C LEU A 154 -0.53 -3.93 4.30
N TRP A 155 0.40 -4.68 3.72
CA TRP A 155 0.17 -6.09 3.37
C TRP A 155 0.01 -6.95 4.62
N ALA A 156 0.83 -6.75 5.65
CA ALA A 156 0.66 -7.44 6.92
C ALA A 156 -0.70 -7.11 7.57
N PHE A 157 -1.11 -5.84 7.52
CA PHE A 157 -2.43 -5.42 8.00
C PHE A 157 -3.55 -6.11 7.23
N LEU A 158 -3.55 -6.05 5.89
CA LEU A 158 -4.53 -6.74 5.04
C LEU A 158 -4.55 -8.25 5.30
N PHE A 159 -3.39 -8.88 5.44
CA PHE A 159 -3.27 -10.31 5.70
C PHE A 159 -3.95 -10.72 7.01
N VAL A 160 -3.79 -9.93 8.08
CA VAL A 160 -4.47 -10.18 9.36
C VAL A 160 -5.99 -10.11 9.22
N GLY A 161 -6.51 -9.11 8.49
CA GLY A 161 -7.96 -8.98 8.25
C GLY A 161 -8.53 -10.10 7.39
N ILE A 162 -7.84 -10.48 6.32
CA ILE A 162 -8.24 -11.59 5.44
C ILE A 162 -8.21 -12.91 6.21
N LEU A 163 -7.19 -13.16 7.03
CA LEU A 163 -7.11 -14.36 7.87
C LEU A 163 -8.26 -14.39 8.89
N GLY A 164 -8.55 -13.26 9.53
CA GLY A 164 -9.69 -13.13 10.45
C GLY A 164 -11.03 -13.42 9.77
N ALA A 165 -11.24 -12.87 8.57
CA ALA A 165 -12.43 -13.14 7.78
C ALA A 165 -12.51 -14.62 7.35
N LEU A 166 -11.42 -15.23 6.88
CA LEU A 166 -11.37 -16.64 6.49
C LEU A 166 -11.70 -17.58 7.66
N LEU A 167 -11.13 -17.33 8.85
CA LEU A 167 -11.45 -18.09 10.06
C LEU A 167 -12.94 -17.97 10.42
N TRP A 168 -13.50 -16.78 10.27
CA TRP A 168 -14.95 -16.55 10.42
C TRP A 168 -15.76 -17.35 9.41
N GLY A 169 -15.40 -17.29 8.12
CA GLY A 169 -16.11 -18.00 7.07
C GLY A 169 -16.01 -19.52 7.18
N ALA A 170 -14.88 -20.04 7.64
CA ALA A 170 -14.67 -21.46 7.90
C ALA A 170 -15.57 -21.96 9.05
N PHE A 171 -15.75 -21.15 10.10
CA PHE A 171 -16.66 -21.49 11.21
C PHE A 171 -18.12 -21.67 10.76
N PHE A 172 -18.54 -20.98 9.71
CA PHE A 172 -19.89 -21.08 9.13
C PHE A 172 -19.98 -21.96 7.87
N GLY A 173 -18.88 -22.63 7.47
CA GLY A 173 -18.87 -23.53 6.31
C GLY A 173 -19.12 -22.82 4.97
N LEU A 174 -18.61 -21.59 4.80
CA LEU A 174 -18.75 -20.85 3.55
C LEU A 174 -17.92 -21.49 2.42
N HIS A 175 -18.54 -21.64 1.25
CA HIS A 175 -17.84 -22.03 0.04
C HIS A 175 -17.21 -20.80 -0.63
N TYR A 176 -15.92 -20.89 -0.96
CA TYR A 176 -15.18 -19.83 -1.63
C TYR A 176 -15.11 -20.11 -3.13
N SER A 177 -15.54 -19.15 -3.95
CA SER A 177 -15.42 -19.21 -5.41
C SER A 177 -14.02 -18.72 -5.86
N ALA A 178 -13.61 -19.03 -7.10
CA ALA A 178 -12.35 -18.53 -7.64
C ALA A 178 -12.30 -16.99 -7.74
N PHE A 179 -13.46 -16.33 -7.89
CA PHE A 179 -13.59 -14.88 -7.92
C PHE A 179 -13.16 -14.21 -6.60
N PHE A 180 -13.34 -14.89 -5.47
CA PHE A 180 -12.92 -14.39 -4.16
C PHE A 180 -11.41 -14.10 -4.13
N TRP A 181 -10.59 -15.00 -4.68
CA TRP A 181 -9.14 -14.81 -4.73
C TRP A 181 -8.71 -13.64 -5.62
N LEU A 182 -9.48 -13.35 -6.68
CA LEU A 182 -9.25 -12.18 -7.52
C LEU A 182 -9.56 -10.88 -6.76
N GLY A 183 -10.63 -10.86 -5.97
CA GLY A 183 -10.93 -9.73 -5.07
C GLY A 183 -9.87 -9.56 -3.98
N VAL A 184 -9.31 -10.64 -3.45
CA VAL A 184 -8.16 -10.56 -2.53
C VAL A 184 -6.95 -9.95 -3.22
N ALA A 185 -6.63 -10.36 -4.45
CA ALA A 185 -5.54 -9.76 -5.22
C ALA A 185 -5.75 -8.26 -5.48
N GLU A 186 -6.99 -7.85 -5.74
CA GLU A 186 -7.36 -6.44 -5.89
C GLU A 186 -7.01 -5.61 -4.64
N LEU A 187 -7.29 -6.11 -3.43
CA LEU A 187 -6.94 -5.42 -2.17
C LEU A 187 -5.44 -5.09 -2.10
N PHE A 188 -4.60 -6.07 -2.44
CA PHE A 188 -3.15 -5.89 -2.42
C PHE A 188 -2.69 -4.89 -3.49
N VAL A 189 -3.21 -4.97 -4.71
CA VAL A 189 -2.89 -4.03 -5.80
C VAL A 189 -3.33 -2.62 -5.45
N LYS A 190 -4.53 -2.46 -4.88
CA LYS A 190 -5.06 -1.19 -4.39
C LYS A 190 -4.17 -0.58 -3.31
N ALA A 191 -3.65 -1.38 -2.38
CA ALA A 191 -2.69 -0.92 -1.37
C ALA A 191 -1.34 -0.48 -1.97
N ILE A 192 -0.80 -1.21 -2.96
CA ILE A 192 0.40 -0.80 -3.72
C ILE A 192 0.16 0.55 -4.37
N PHE A 193 -0.97 0.69 -5.07
CA PHE A 193 -1.35 1.89 -5.79
C PHE A 193 -1.50 3.10 -4.88
N LEU A 194 -2.35 3.01 -3.85
CA LEU A 194 -2.63 4.14 -2.94
C LEU A 194 -1.39 4.61 -2.19
N SER A 195 -0.60 3.67 -1.67
CA SER A 195 0.61 4.02 -0.93
C SER A 195 1.67 4.64 -1.84
N GLY A 196 1.82 4.13 -3.06
CA GLY A 196 2.80 4.64 -4.03
C GLY A 196 2.43 6.03 -4.55
N VAL A 197 1.17 6.24 -4.92
CA VAL A 197 0.67 7.54 -5.38
C VAL A 197 0.75 8.58 -4.26
N SER A 198 0.29 8.25 -3.05
CA SER A 198 0.33 9.16 -1.90
C SER A 198 1.76 9.55 -1.52
N LEU A 199 2.69 8.59 -1.54
CA LEU A 199 4.11 8.85 -1.29
C LEU A 199 4.74 9.69 -2.39
N GLY A 200 4.41 9.43 -3.66
CA GLY A 200 4.88 10.24 -4.79
C GLY A 200 4.42 11.69 -4.69
N LEU A 201 3.15 11.92 -4.35
CA LEU A 201 2.58 13.26 -4.15
C LEU A 201 3.21 13.99 -2.97
N SER A 202 3.60 13.26 -1.92
CA SER A 202 4.28 13.77 -0.71
C SER A 202 5.66 14.40 -1.00
N VAL A 203 6.28 14.08 -2.15
CA VAL A 203 7.52 14.74 -2.60
C VAL A 203 7.28 16.23 -2.88
N VAL A 204 6.10 16.57 -3.40
CA VAL A 204 5.75 17.93 -3.84
C VAL A 204 4.93 18.65 -2.78
N LEU A 205 3.91 17.96 -2.25
CA LEU A 205 2.90 18.51 -1.35
C LEU A 205 3.23 18.22 0.13
N PRO A 206 2.79 19.07 1.06
CA PRO A 206 2.80 18.76 2.49
C PRO A 206 1.96 17.49 2.80
N PRO A 207 2.24 16.76 3.90
CA PRO A 207 1.51 15.53 4.24
C PRO A 207 0.01 15.74 4.39
N ALA A 208 -0.39 16.91 4.91
CA ALA A 208 -1.78 17.30 5.08
C ALA A 208 -2.55 17.42 3.75
N ALA A 209 -1.85 17.69 2.63
CA ALA A 209 -2.45 17.80 1.31
C ALA A 209 -2.24 16.53 0.45
N ALA A 210 -1.12 15.82 0.62
CA ALA A 210 -0.76 14.66 -0.21
C ALA A 210 -1.77 13.51 -0.11
N GLY A 211 -2.20 13.15 1.12
CA GLY A 211 -3.19 12.09 1.34
C GLY A 211 -4.55 12.42 0.70
N PRO A 212 -5.17 13.58 1.03
CA PRO A 212 -6.42 14.00 0.40
C PRO A 212 -6.33 14.18 -1.11
N ALA A 213 -5.20 14.62 -1.65
CA ALA A 213 -5.03 14.74 -3.09
C ALA A 213 -4.93 13.36 -3.78
N ALA A 214 -4.29 12.37 -3.15
CA ALA A 214 -4.32 10.99 -3.63
C ALA A 214 -5.74 10.38 -3.57
N PHE A 215 -6.51 10.70 -2.53
CA PHE A 215 -7.93 10.34 -2.42
C PHE A 215 -8.79 10.96 -3.53
N LEU A 216 -8.62 12.26 -3.78
CA LEU A 216 -9.31 12.95 -4.87
C LEU A 216 -8.98 12.31 -6.23
N LEU A 217 -7.73 11.90 -6.43
CA LEU A 217 -7.30 11.24 -7.66
C LEU A 217 -7.99 9.88 -7.87
N THR A 218 -8.31 9.15 -6.80
CA THR A 218 -9.04 7.87 -6.93
C THR A 218 -10.52 8.06 -7.20
N ILE A 219 -11.12 9.16 -6.73
CA ILE A 219 -12.54 9.48 -6.97
C ILE A 219 -12.74 10.20 -8.30
N LEU A 220 -11.68 10.79 -8.86
CA LEU A 220 -11.71 11.56 -10.09
C LEU A 220 -12.42 10.86 -11.26
N PRO A 221 -12.19 9.56 -11.57
CA PRO A 221 -12.92 8.88 -12.63
C PRO A 221 -14.44 8.90 -12.45
N LEU A 222 -14.93 8.67 -11.22
CA LEU A 222 -16.37 8.69 -10.91
C LEU A 222 -16.97 10.09 -11.10
N MET A 223 -16.26 11.12 -10.64
CA MET A 223 -16.71 12.52 -10.81
C MET A 223 -16.77 12.90 -12.29
N VAL A 224 -15.77 12.46 -13.05
CA VAL A 224 -15.59 12.80 -14.46
C VAL A 224 -16.56 12.02 -15.36
N GLN A 225 -16.86 10.76 -15.06
CA GLN A 225 -17.85 9.97 -15.80
C GLN A 225 -19.22 10.65 -15.83
N ASN A 226 -19.66 11.17 -14.68
CA ASN A 226 -20.91 11.93 -14.60
C ASN A 226 -20.89 13.22 -15.43
N ALA A 227 -19.70 13.80 -15.66
CA ALA A 227 -19.51 15.02 -16.44
C ALA A 227 -19.32 14.78 -17.95
N MET A 228 -19.02 13.54 -18.40
CA MET A 228 -18.78 13.23 -19.82
C MET A 228 -20.04 13.37 -20.70
N GLY A 229 -21.23 13.28 -20.12
CA GLY A 229 -22.52 13.49 -20.80
C GLY A 229 -22.92 14.96 -20.97
N HIS A 230 -22.12 15.94 -20.50
CA HIS A 230 -22.54 17.33 -20.49
C HIS A 230 -22.52 17.94 -21.92
N PRO A 231 -23.54 18.73 -22.33
CA PRO A 231 -23.66 19.28 -23.69
C PRO A 231 -22.58 20.31 -24.09
N ARG A 232 -21.74 20.76 -23.14
CA ARG A 232 -20.69 21.76 -23.41
C ARG A 232 -19.43 21.05 -23.86
N TRP A 233 -18.99 21.29 -25.10
CA TRP A 233 -17.83 20.64 -25.69
C TRP A 233 -16.52 20.81 -24.89
N ILE A 234 -16.30 21.99 -24.29
CA ILE A 234 -15.11 22.28 -23.45
C ILE A 234 -15.09 21.39 -22.20
N LEU A 235 -16.23 21.28 -21.50
CA LEU A 235 -16.36 20.43 -20.32
C LEU A 235 -16.18 18.95 -20.69
N ARG A 236 -16.73 18.51 -21.82
CA ARG A 236 -16.57 17.15 -22.33
C ARG A 236 -15.10 16.83 -22.61
N SER A 237 -14.39 17.69 -23.35
CA SER A 237 -12.97 17.47 -23.67
C SER A 237 -12.08 17.43 -22.42
N LEU A 238 -12.33 18.32 -21.47
CA LEU A 238 -11.56 18.39 -20.22
C LEU A 238 -11.88 17.20 -19.31
N ALA A 239 -13.14 16.76 -19.28
CA ALA A 239 -13.56 15.52 -18.63
C ALA A 239 -12.87 14.30 -19.28
N THR A 240 -12.89 14.18 -20.60
CA THR A 240 -12.24 13.06 -21.29
C THR A 240 -10.73 13.02 -21.02
N ALA A 241 -10.05 14.18 -21.05
CA ALA A 241 -8.64 14.26 -20.70
C ALA A 241 -8.37 13.86 -19.24
N ALA A 242 -9.19 14.35 -18.30
CA ALA A 242 -9.09 13.98 -16.88
C ALA A 242 -9.36 12.49 -16.65
N TYR A 243 -10.28 11.88 -17.41
CA TYR A 243 -10.60 10.46 -17.32
C TYR A 243 -9.41 9.58 -17.70
N TYR A 244 -8.70 9.90 -18.79
CA TYR A 244 -7.54 9.13 -19.24
C TYR A 244 -6.29 9.33 -18.37
N LEU A 245 -6.20 10.46 -17.66
CA LEU A 245 -5.14 10.71 -16.68
C LEU A 245 -5.43 10.05 -15.33
N ALA A 246 -6.70 9.76 -15.04
CA ALA A 246 -7.13 9.17 -13.80
C ALA A 246 -6.87 7.65 -13.78
N PRO A 247 -6.72 7.04 -12.59
CA PRO A 247 -6.49 5.61 -12.49
C PRO A 247 -7.71 4.81 -12.95
N ALA A 248 -7.44 3.62 -13.48
CA ALA A 248 -8.49 2.69 -13.85
C ALA A 248 -9.20 2.15 -12.59
N HIS A 249 -10.51 2.32 -12.53
CA HIS A 249 -11.36 1.76 -11.48
C HIS A 249 -12.00 0.48 -12.01
N LEU A 250 -12.16 -0.50 -11.14
CA LEU A 250 -12.95 -1.68 -11.49
C LEU A 250 -14.44 -1.28 -11.49
N PRO A 251 -15.22 -1.70 -12.48
CA PRO A 251 -16.65 -1.36 -12.57
C PRO A 251 -17.52 -2.09 -11.54
N VAL A 252 -16.96 -3.09 -10.86
CA VAL A 252 -17.63 -3.94 -9.88
C VAL A 252 -16.71 -4.19 -8.70
N ASP A 253 -17.29 -4.30 -7.50
CA ASP A 253 -16.57 -4.70 -6.28
C ASP A 253 -16.45 -6.24 -6.26
N LEU A 254 -15.27 -6.77 -6.59
CA LEU A 254 -15.08 -8.21 -6.79
C LEU A 254 -15.42 -9.03 -5.53
N ILE A 255 -15.18 -8.47 -4.35
CA ILE A 255 -15.45 -9.14 -3.08
C ILE A 255 -16.95 -9.24 -2.84
N SER A 256 -17.74 -8.19 -3.09
CA SER A 256 -19.19 -8.25 -2.88
C SER A 256 -19.89 -9.15 -3.88
N ASP A 257 -19.43 -9.10 -5.14
CA ASP A 257 -20.11 -9.80 -6.23
C ASP A 257 -19.75 -11.29 -6.25
N SER A 258 -18.62 -11.69 -5.64
CA SER A 258 -18.25 -13.10 -5.42
C SER A 258 -19.27 -13.88 -4.57
N PHE A 259 -20.09 -13.19 -3.76
CA PHE A 259 -21.08 -13.80 -2.88
C PHE A 259 -22.54 -13.60 -3.33
N LYS A 260 -22.78 -12.76 -4.35
CA LYS A 260 -24.10 -12.62 -4.98
C LYS A 260 -24.36 -13.85 -5.87
N LYS A 261 -25.61 -14.32 -5.94
CA LYS A 261 -26.01 -15.44 -6.80
C LYS A 261 -26.01 -15.08 -8.31
N GLU A 262 -25.71 -13.84 -8.66
CA GLU A 262 -25.61 -13.39 -10.04
C GLU A 262 -24.26 -13.78 -10.65
N MET A 263 -24.31 -14.43 -11.81
CA MET A 263 -23.12 -14.79 -12.57
C MET A 263 -22.48 -13.52 -13.11
N VAL A 264 -21.34 -13.14 -12.56
CA VAL A 264 -20.48 -12.09 -13.14
C VAL A 264 -20.05 -12.55 -14.53
N ASP A 265 -20.27 -11.70 -15.53
CA ASP A 265 -19.88 -11.93 -16.92
C ASP A 265 -18.38 -12.32 -16.98
N PRO A 266 -18.00 -13.50 -17.50
CA PRO A 266 -16.69 -14.13 -17.28
C PRO A 266 -15.57 -13.51 -18.12
N LYS A 267 -15.42 -12.18 -18.08
CA LYS A 267 -14.31 -11.46 -18.70
C LYS A 267 -13.18 -11.24 -17.69
N TYR A 268 -12.65 -12.35 -17.15
CA TYR A 268 -11.49 -12.37 -16.25
C TYR A 268 -10.30 -11.54 -16.76
N LEU A 269 -10.13 -11.52 -18.09
CA LEU A 269 -9.06 -10.82 -18.77
C LEU A 269 -9.14 -9.30 -18.57
N LEU A 270 -10.35 -8.73 -18.47
CA LEU A 270 -10.56 -7.29 -18.25
C LEU A 270 -10.14 -6.90 -16.83
N TYR A 271 -10.47 -7.71 -15.82
CA TYR A 271 -10.06 -7.44 -14.44
C TYR A 271 -8.54 -7.49 -14.27
N VAL A 272 -7.86 -8.47 -14.88
CA VAL A 272 -6.40 -8.57 -14.85
C VAL A 272 -5.74 -7.39 -15.57
N GLN A 273 -6.32 -6.91 -16.68
CA GLN A 273 -5.86 -5.71 -17.37
C GLN A 273 -5.94 -4.47 -16.47
N VAL A 274 -7.08 -4.24 -15.81
CA VAL A 274 -7.25 -3.08 -14.89
C VAL A 274 -6.27 -3.15 -13.71
N LEU A 275 -6.04 -4.34 -13.14
CA LEU A 275 -5.02 -4.51 -12.10
C LEU A 275 -3.61 -4.19 -12.61
N GLY A 276 -3.28 -4.63 -13.83
CA GLY A 276 -2.03 -4.32 -14.50
C GLY A 276 -1.83 -2.82 -14.75
N GLU A 277 -2.86 -2.13 -15.21
CA GLU A 277 -2.84 -0.68 -15.43
C GLU A 277 -2.57 0.09 -14.13
N ASN A 278 -3.18 -0.30 -13.01
CA ASN A 278 -2.92 0.32 -11.71
C ASN A 278 -1.46 0.12 -11.23
N LEU A 279 -0.88 -1.06 -11.47
CA LEU A 279 0.54 -1.30 -11.17
C LEU A 279 1.46 -0.43 -12.04
N LEU A 280 1.17 -0.33 -13.35
CA LEU A 280 1.93 0.50 -14.29
C LEU A 280 1.84 1.99 -13.90
N TYR A 281 0.64 2.46 -13.57
CA TYR A 281 0.41 3.83 -13.11
C TYR A 281 1.23 4.15 -11.86
N THR A 282 1.25 3.24 -10.89
CA THR A 282 2.05 3.38 -9.67
C THR A 282 3.55 3.48 -10.00
N GLY A 283 4.02 2.62 -10.90
CA GLY A 283 5.40 2.67 -11.41
C GLY A 283 5.72 4.02 -12.05
N ALA A 284 4.84 4.52 -12.92
CA ALA A 284 5.01 5.82 -13.56
C ALA A 284 5.07 6.98 -12.55
N VAL A 285 4.15 7.02 -11.59
CA VAL A 285 4.13 8.03 -10.52
C VAL A 285 5.39 7.94 -9.66
N PHE A 286 5.87 6.74 -9.36
CA PHE A 286 7.10 6.53 -8.60
C PHE A 286 8.34 7.03 -9.36
N LEU A 287 8.42 6.76 -10.68
CA LEU A 287 9.50 7.29 -11.52
C LEU A 287 9.49 8.82 -11.57
N LEU A 288 8.31 9.42 -11.71
CA LEU A 288 8.13 10.88 -11.65
C LEU A 288 8.55 11.44 -10.29
N ALA A 289 8.15 10.80 -9.19
CA ALA A 289 8.52 11.18 -7.84
C ALA A 289 10.05 11.22 -7.67
N CYS A 290 10.75 10.20 -8.16
CA CYS A 290 12.22 10.16 -8.15
C CYS A 290 12.86 11.27 -9.01
N ALA A 291 12.29 11.56 -10.19
CA ALA A 291 12.77 12.64 -11.06
C ALA A 291 12.60 14.02 -10.40
N VAL A 292 11.46 14.27 -9.75
CA VAL A 292 11.19 15.49 -9.00
C VAL A 292 12.13 15.61 -7.80
N PHE A 293 12.32 14.52 -7.05
CA PHE A 293 13.22 14.48 -5.90
C PHE A 293 14.67 14.83 -6.29
N LYS A 294 15.13 14.32 -7.45
CA LYS A 294 16.46 14.66 -8.00
C LYS A 294 16.63 16.17 -8.24
N ARG A 295 15.58 16.87 -8.68
CA ARG A 295 15.60 18.32 -8.99
C ARG A 295 15.53 19.20 -7.74
N ARG A 296 14.77 18.81 -6.71
CA ARG A 296 14.62 19.61 -5.48
C ARG A 296 15.92 19.79 -4.71
N GLU A 297 16.73 18.74 -4.59
CA GLU A 297 18.01 18.82 -3.87
C GLU A 297 19.07 19.67 -4.58
N LEU A 298 19.02 19.79 -5.91
CA LEU A 298 19.93 20.65 -6.66
C LEU A 298 19.69 22.14 -6.38
N ARG A 299 18.51 22.49 -5.84
CA ARG A 299 18.13 23.86 -5.49
C ARG A 299 18.49 24.22 -4.03
N LEU A 300 18.94 23.24 -3.24
CA LEU A 300 19.36 23.38 -1.83
C LEU A 300 20.89 23.38 -1.66
N ARG A 301 21.64 23.19 -2.75
CA ARG A 301 23.09 23.44 -2.82
C ARG A 301 23.33 24.79 -3.46
#